data_AF-A0AAV0S3I8-F1
#
_entry.id   AF-A0AAV0S3I8-F1
#
_cell.length_a   1.000
_cell.length_b   1.000
_cell.length_c   1.000
_cell.angle_alpha   90.00
_cell.angle_beta   90.00
_cell.angle_gamma   90.00
#
_symmetry.space_group_name_H-M   'P 1'
#
loop_
_entity.id
_entity.type
_entity.pdbx_description
1 polymer ?
#
loop_
_entity_poly.entity_id
_entity_poly.type
_entity_poly.pdbx_seq_one_letter_code
_entity_poly.pdbx_strand_id
1 'polypeptide(L)'
;MEPPQLGLIEQSFNSRYSNWAREALDELPDNFTITDPCISGHPIVFASRGFLKMSGYSRDQVVGRNGRMFQGPNTCRRSVMEIREAIREERGVEISLLNYRKDGTPFWMLFRMTPVFGKDEGRVIHFVAVQVPILRRRQRRRNGEGLCGEILSNSCRREVCSSSSVELAGVSAADSDCRVTALEIEEKCEASDTEKQLAATAIRNVLSVLTHYSESTGRLVCEKRFGPSFVSSSLHISLGRIKQSFVLVDPHLPDIPIVYASDAFLRMTGYARNEVLGQNCRFLTGVDTDPSALHQAISCSLSLSQ
;
A
#
# COMPACT_ATOMS: atom_id res chain seq x y z
N MET A 1 -28.96 -10.14 -1.81
CA MET A 1 -27.75 -10.94 -2.09
C MET A 1 -26.60 -9.93 -2.17
N GLU A 2 -25.66 -9.91 -1.22
CA GLU A 2 -24.51 -8.98 -1.33
C GLU A 2 -23.80 -9.26 -2.67
N PRO A 3 -23.43 -8.21 -3.45
CA PRO A 3 -22.55 -8.45 -4.58
C PRO A 3 -21.27 -9.11 -4.03
N PRO A 4 -20.75 -10.15 -4.69
CA PRO A 4 -19.48 -10.73 -4.28
C PRO A 4 -18.45 -9.60 -4.13
N GLN A 5 -17.55 -9.69 -3.16
CA GLN A 5 -16.52 -8.66 -2.89
C GLN A 5 -15.80 -8.20 -4.18
N LEU A 6 -15.71 -9.11 -5.16
CA LEU A 6 -15.24 -8.86 -6.53
C LEU A 6 -16.04 -7.79 -7.27
N GLY A 7 -17.37 -7.82 -7.22
CA GLY A 7 -18.24 -6.83 -7.87
C GLY A 7 -18.06 -5.41 -7.33
N LEU A 8 -17.81 -5.26 -6.03
CA LEU A 8 -17.48 -3.95 -5.43
C LEU A 8 -16.10 -3.44 -5.88
N ILE A 9 -15.13 -4.34 -6.01
CA ILE A 9 -13.78 -4.01 -6.49
C ILE A 9 -13.83 -3.58 -7.96
N GLU A 10 -14.59 -4.28 -8.79
CA GLU A 10 -14.77 -3.91 -10.19
C GLU A 10 -15.52 -2.60 -10.36
N GLN A 11 -16.61 -2.43 -9.61
CA GLN A 11 -17.38 -1.19 -9.63
C GLN A 11 -16.55 0.01 -9.15
N SER A 12 -15.73 -0.15 -8.11
CA SER A 12 -14.86 0.92 -7.63
C SER A 12 -13.99 1.48 -8.77
N PHE A 13 -13.24 0.59 -9.45
CA PHE A 13 -12.33 1.00 -10.51
C PHE A 13 -13.08 1.55 -11.74
N ASN A 14 -14.11 0.83 -12.19
CA ASN A 14 -14.86 1.17 -13.40
C ASN A 14 -15.79 2.39 -13.20
N SER A 15 -16.08 2.78 -11.96
CA SER A 15 -16.83 4.01 -11.67
C SER A 15 -16.00 5.27 -11.89
N ARG A 16 -14.67 5.17 -11.85
CA ARG A 16 -13.74 6.29 -11.99
C ARG A 16 -13.07 6.32 -13.34
N TYR A 17 -12.70 5.16 -13.88
CA TYR A 17 -11.99 5.06 -15.15
C TYR A 17 -12.84 4.33 -16.18
N SER A 18 -12.73 4.70 -17.45
CA SER A 18 -13.42 3.95 -18.50
C SER A 18 -12.87 2.54 -18.65
N ASN A 19 -13.65 1.67 -19.29
CA ASN A 19 -13.37 0.23 -19.40
C ASN A 19 -11.98 -0.09 -20.00
N TRP A 20 -11.46 0.80 -20.85
CA TRP A 20 -10.15 0.67 -21.50
C TRP A 20 -8.95 0.91 -20.56
N ALA A 21 -9.17 1.52 -19.39
CA ALA A 21 -8.08 1.85 -18.47
C ALA A 21 -7.31 0.62 -17.99
N ARG A 22 -8.02 -0.49 -17.71
CA ARG A 22 -7.38 -1.74 -17.28
C ARG A 22 -6.49 -2.32 -18.36
N GLU A 23 -6.91 -2.23 -19.61
CA GLU A 23 -6.16 -2.74 -20.77
C GLU A 23 -4.92 -1.90 -21.00
N ALA A 24 -5.04 -0.57 -20.99
CA ALA A 24 -3.90 0.33 -21.11
C ALA A 24 -2.87 0.16 -19.97
N LEU A 25 -3.35 -0.11 -18.74
CA LEU A 25 -2.48 -0.44 -17.61
C LEU A 25 -1.80 -1.80 -17.76
N ASP A 26 -2.46 -2.79 -18.35
CA ASP A 26 -1.91 -4.13 -18.58
C ASP A 26 -0.80 -4.14 -19.65
N GLU A 27 -0.72 -3.12 -20.50
CA GLU A 27 0.34 -2.91 -21.49
C GLU A 27 1.60 -2.26 -20.89
N LEU A 28 1.53 -1.73 -19.67
CA LEU A 28 2.71 -1.19 -18.99
C LEU A 28 3.63 -2.34 -18.52
N PRO A 29 4.95 -2.26 -18.78
CA PRO A 29 5.89 -3.33 -18.43
C PRO A 29 6.23 -3.38 -16.93
N ASP A 30 5.87 -2.35 -16.18
CA ASP A 30 6.26 -2.16 -14.78
C ASP A 30 5.51 -3.09 -13.83
N ASN A 31 6.12 -3.39 -12.67
CA ASN A 31 5.45 -4.12 -11.60
C ASN A 31 4.76 -3.10 -10.68
N PHE A 32 3.42 -3.07 -10.70
CA PHE A 32 2.67 -2.17 -9.85
C PHE A 32 1.32 -2.75 -9.45
N THR A 33 0.79 -2.19 -8.38
CA THR A 33 -0.55 -2.45 -7.85
C THR A 33 -1.28 -1.15 -7.61
N ILE A 34 -2.60 -1.15 -7.80
CA ILE A 34 -3.48 -0.06 -7.41
C ILE A 34 -4.39 -0.57 -6.30
N THR A 35 -4.48 0.17 -5.20
CA THR A 35 -5.35 -0.17 -4.07
C THR A 35 -6.44 0.89 -3.89
N ASP A 36 -7.53 0.52 -3.24
CA ASP A 36 -8.62 1.44 -2.92
C ASP A 36 -8.77 1.54 -1.38
N PRO A 37 -8.43 2.69 -0.75
CA PRO A 37 -8.60 2.89 0.68
C PRO A 37 -10.08 3.08 1.11
N CYS A 38 -10.98 3.34 0.17
CA CYS A 38 -12.40 3.50 0.44
C CYS A 38 -13.13 2.17 0.63
N ILE A 39 -12.57 1.06 0.13
CA ILE A 39 -13.12 -0.28 0.36
C ILE A 39 -12.56 -0.83 1.68
N SER A 40 -13.46 -1.42 2.50
CA SER A 40 -13.10 -2.04 3.76
C SER A 40 -11.95 -3.05 3.60
N GLY A 41 -10.91 -2.90 4.43
CA GLY A 41 -9.69 -3.71 4.38
C GLY A 41 -8.60 -3.17 3.44
N HIS A 42 -8.84 -2.06 2.74
CA HIS A 42 -7.90 -1.42 1.80
C HIS A 42 -7.33 -2.45 0.79
N PRO A 43 -8.19 -3.06 -0.04
CA PRO A 43 -7.80 -4.09 -0.98
C PRO A 43 -7.06 -3.54 -2.20
N ILE A 44 -6.29 -4.43 -2.83
CA ILE A 44 -5.76 -4.26 -4.19
C ILE A 44 -6.92 -4.39 -5.17
N VAL A 45 -7.12 -3.38 -6.01
CA VAL A 45 -8.17 -3.36 -7.05
C VAL A 45 -7.62 -3.63 -8.45
N PHE A 46 -6.30 -3.47 -8.62
CA PHE A 46 -5.59 -3.81 -9.86
C PHE A 46 -4.17 -4.28 -9.55
N ALA A 47 -3.67 -5.25 -10.31
CA ALA A 47 -2.29 -5.73 -10.25
C ALA A 47 -1.78 -5.97 -11.68
N SER A 48 -0.63 -5.36 -12.02
CA SER A 48 -0.06 -5.44 -13.36
C SER A 48 0.43 -6.86 -13.68
N ARG A 49 0.51 -7.18 -14.98
CA ARG A 49 1.06 -8.47 -15.45
C ARG A 49 2.48 -8.70 -14.94
N GLY A 50 3.32 -7.65 -14.94
CA GLY A 50 4.67 -7.70 -14.39
C GLY A 50 4.69 -8.07 -12.91
N PHE A 51 3.83 -7.44 -12.11
CA PHE A 51 3.70 -7.74 -10.68
C PHE A 51 3.28 -9.18 -10.40
N LEU A 52 2.29 -9.68 -11.12
CA LEU A 52 1.81 -11.06 -10.98
C LEU A 52 2.93 -12.07 -11.30
N LYS A 53 3.66 -11.85 -12.41
CA LYS A 53 4.80 -12.68 -12.79
C LYS A 53 5.94 -12.64 -11.75
N MET A 54 6.27 -11.46 -11.25
CA MET A 54 7.34 -11.24 -10.26
C MET A 54 7.03 -11.91 -8.92
N SER A 55 5.77 -11.80 -8.46
CA SER A 55 5.33 -12.30 -7.16
C SER A 55 4.96 -13.79 -7.16
N GLY A 56 4.63 -14.34 -8.34
CA GLY A 56 4.20 -15.72 -8.52
C GLY A 56 2.71 -15.96 -8.17
N TYR A 57 1.96 -14.90 -7.85
CA TYR A 57 0.52 -14.99 -7.58
C TYR A 57 -0.30 -14.77 -8.85
N SER A 58 -1.45 -15.44 -8.92
CA SER A 58 -2.46 -15.15 -9.96
C SER A 58 -3.29 -13.92 -9.60
N ARG A 59 -3.95 -13.32 -10.59
CA ARG A 59 -4.80 -12.13 -10.41
C ARG A 59 -5.88 -12.36 -9.34
N ASP A 60 -6.57 -13.50 -9.37
CA ASP A 60 -7.65 -13.84 -8.44
C ASP A 60 -7.17 -14.04 -6.99
N GLN A 61 -5.87 -14.33 -6.81
CA GLN A 61 -5.27 -14.45 -5.48
C GLN A 61 -4.87 -13.09 -4.91
N VAL A 62 -4.64 -12.07 -5.75
CA VAL A 62 -4.14 -10.76 -5.37
C VAL A 62 -5.26 -9.73 -5.26
N VAL A 63 -6.12 -9.65 -6.27
CA VAL A 63 -7.22 -8.68 -6.31
C VAL A 63 -8.18 -8.97 -5.17
N GLY A 64 -8.55 -7.93 -4.42
CA GLY A 64 -9.37 -8.02 -3.22
C GLY A 64 -8.61 -8.31 -1.93
N ARG A 65 -7.31 -8.58 -1.99
CA ARG A 65 -6.47 -8.76 -0.80
C ARG A 65 -5.75 -7.47 -0.44
N ASN A 66 -5.39 -7.34 0.84
CA ASN A 66 -4.53 -6.25 1.30
C ASN A 66 -3.05 -6.57 1.02
N GLY A 67 -2.26 -5.55 0.65
CA GLY A 67 -0.83 -5.70 0.32
C GLY A 67 0.05 -6.33 1.41
N ARG A 68 -0.42 -6.41 2.66
CA ARG A 68 0.27 -7.16 3.73
C ARG A 68 0.47 -8.65 3.43
N MET A 69 -0.25 -9.21 2.45
CA MET A 69 -0.08 -10.61 2.04
C MET A 69 1.32 -10.94 1.51
N PHE A 70 2.11 -9.95 1.08
CA PHE A 70 3.47 -10.14 0.58
C PHE A 70 4.55 -10.05 1.67
N GLN A 71 4.15 -9.78 2.92
CA GLN A 71 5.05 -9.68 4.07
C GLN A 71 5.28 -11.06 4.67
N GLY A 72 6.43 -11.26 5.31
CA GLY A 72 6.77 -12.51 5.98
C GLY A 72 7.64 -12.31 7.22
N PRO A 73 8.21 -13.39 7.78
CA PRO A 73 8.86 -13.37 9.09
C PRO A 73 9.99 -12.34 9.23
N ASN A 74 10.76 -12.12 8.15
CA ASN A 74 11.91 -11.21 8.14
C ASN A 74 11.58 -9.85 7.52
N THR A 75 10.31 -9.54 7.27
CA THR A 75 9.91 -8.20 6.84
C THR A 75 10.04 -7.23 8.01
N CYS A 76 10.91 -6.22 7.87
CA CYS A 76 11.16 -5.21 8.90
C CYS A 76 9.87 -4.49 9.34
N ARG A 77 9.55 -4.56 10.64
CA ARG A 77 8.37 -3.91 11.22
C ARG A 77 8.41 -2.38 11.09
N ARG A 78 9.60 -1.78 11.18
CA ARG A 78 9.78 -0.33 11.02
C ARG A 78 9.39 0.10 9.59
N SER A 79 9.81 -0.64 8.58
CA SER A 79 9.42 -0.36 7.19
C SER A 79 7.91 -0.48 6.98
N VAL A 80 7.27 -1.50 7.57
CA VAL A 80 5.81 -1.66 7.51
C VAL A 80 5.09 -0.51 8.23
N MET A 81 5.62 -0.04 9.35
CA MET A 81 5.08 1.10 10.08
C MET A 81 5.17 2.39 9.24
N GLU A 82 6.32 2.65 8.61
CA GLU A 82 6.50 3.81 7.72
C GLU A 82 5.45 3.84 6.58
N ILE A 83 5.16 2.67 5.99
CA ILE A 83 4.11 2.55 4.97
C ILE A 83 2.73 2.86 5.56
N ARG A 84 2.43 2.36 6.77
CA ARG A 84 1.13 2.65 7.43
C ARG A 84 0.97 4.12 7.74
N GLU A 85 2.02 4.78 8.23
CA GLU A 85 2.01 6.21 8.50
C GLU A 85 1.85 7.03 7.22
N ALA A 86 2.52 6.63 6.13
CA ALA A 86 2.33 7.27 4.83
C ALA A 86 0.89 7.16 4.30
N ILE A 87 0.24 6.00 4.49
CA ILE A 87 -1.20 5.84 4.18
C ILE A 87 -2.04 6.74 5.08
N ARG A 88 -1.70 6.84 6.36
CA ARG A 88 -2.43 7.66 7.34
C ARG A 88 -2.36 9.14 7.04
N GLU A 89 -1.19 9.60 6.65
CA GLU A 89 -0.90 10.98 6.30
C GLU A 89 -1.20 11.31 4.83
N GLU A 90 -1.68 10.31 4.06
CA GLU A 90 -2.05 10.47 2.66
C GLU A 90 -0.91 11.07 1.82
N ARG A 91 0.31 10.57 2.06
CA ARG A 91 1.54 11.01 1.41
C ARG A 91 2.22 9.88 0.66
N GLY A 92 3.15 10.26 -0.23
CA GLY A 92 4.04 9.30 -0.86
C GLY A 92 5.07 8.70 0.11
N VAL A 93 5.56 7.51 -0.22
CA VAL A 93 6.65 6.84 0.48
C VAL A 93 7.53 6.08 -0.50
N GLU A 94 8.83 6.05 -0.22
CA GLU A 94 9.81 5.24 -0.93
C GLU A 94 10.66 4.50 0.10
N ILE A 95 10.64 3.16 0.05
CA ILE A 95 11.33 2.34 1.03
C ILE A 95 11.77 1.01 0.45
N SER A 96 12.97 0.55 0.80
CA SER A 96 13.38 -0.82 0.55
C SER A 96 12.84 -1.74 1.65
N LEU A 97 12.17 -2.82 1.27
CA LEU A 97 11.71 -3.84 2.21
C LEU A 97 11.82 -5.25 1.62
N LEU A 98 11.84 -6.23 2.52
CA LEU A 98 11.83 -7.64 2.17
C LEU A 98 10.39 -8.12 2.02
N ASN A 99 10.06 -8.64 0.83
CA ASN A 99 8.79 -9.30 0.54
C ASN A 99 9.02 -10.78 0.18
N TYR A 100 7.93 -11.53 0.15
CA TYR A 100 7.92 -12.97 -0.09
C TYR A 100 7.06 -13.28 -1.30
N ARG A 101 7.58 -14.12 -2.19
CA ARG A 101 6.83 -14.68 -3.31
C ARG A 101 5.86 -15.76 -2.82
N LYS A 102 4.98 -16.22 -3.70
CA LYS A 102 4.03 -17.31 -3.42
C LYS A 102 4.69 -18.61 -2.95
N ASP A 103 5.89 -18.90 -3.44
CA ASP A 103 6.70 -20.07 -3.05
C ASP A 103 7.44 -19.87 -1.71
N GLY A 104 7.30 -18.71 -1.06
CA GLY A 104 8.00 -18.36 0.16
C GLY A 104 9.41 -17.81 -0.05
N THR A 105 9.88 -17.67 -1.30
CA THR A 105 11.21 -17.12 -1.57
C THR A 105 11.26 -15.63 -1.20
N PRO A 106 12.15 -15.20 -0.29
CA PRO A 106 12.31 -13.80 0.06
C PRO A 106 13.04 -13.04 -1.05
N PHE A 107 12.64 -11.78 -1.28
CA PHE A 107 13.35 -10.87 -2.17
C PHE A 107 13.24 -9.44 -1.68
N TRP A 108 14.32 -8.69 -1.88
CA TRP A 108 14.32 -7.26 -1.62
C TRP A 108 13.67 -6.52 -2.78
N MET A 109 12.92 -5.49 -2.45
CA MET A 109 12.35 -4.60 -3.44
C MET A 109 12.30 -3.16 -2.94
N LEU A 110 12.51 -2.23 -3.86
CA LEU A 110 12.15 -0.84 -3.68
C LEU A 110 10.63 -0.73 -3.86
N PHE A 111 9.95 -0.33 -2.80
CA PHE A 111 8.53 0.00 -2.80
C PHE A 111 8.39 1.52 -2.88
N ARG A 112 7.74 1.99 -3.94
CA ARG A 112 7.37 3.40 -4.08
C ARG A 112 5.87 3.51 -4.22
N MET A 113 5.21 4.23 -3.32
CA MET A 113 3.77 4.43 -3.31
C MET A 113 3.42 5.90 -3.33
N THR A 114 2.38 6.26 -4.09
CA THR A 114 1.82 7.62 -4.11
C THR A 114 0.29 7.58 -4.05
N PRO A 115 -0.36 8.50 -3.33
CA PRO A 115 -1.81 8.67 -3.39
C PRO A 115 -2.26 9.21 -4.76
N VAL A 116 -3.49 8.86 -5.13
CA VAL A 116 -4.23 9.42 -6.26
C VAL A 116 -5.46 10.10 -5.71
N PHE A 117 -5.63 11.38 -5.98
CA PHE A 117 -6.74 12.20 -5.48
C PHE A 117 -7.80 12.37 -6.56
N GLY A 118 -9.08 12.33 -6.16
CA GLY A 118 -10.16 12.84 -7.01
C GLY A 118 -10.13 14.37 -7.01
N LYS A 119 -10.15 15.02 -8.18
CA LYS A 119 -10.15 16.50 -8.27
C LYS A 119 -11.39 17.12 -7.63
N ASP A 120 -12.52 16.46 -7.78
CA ASP A 120 -13.83 16.98 -7.37
C ASP A 120 -14.00 16.93 -5.84
N GLU A 121 -13.33 15.96 -5.19
CA GLU A 121 -13.54 15.63 -3.77
C GLU A 121 -12.28 15.87 -2.92
N GLY A 122 -11.10 16.13 -3.50
CA GLY A 122 -9.85 16.28 -2.75
C GLY A 122 -9.41 15.05 -1.92
N ARG A 123 -10.15 13.95 -1.97
CA ARG A 123 -9.90 12.69 -1.25
C ARG A 123 -9.01 11.76 -2.03
N VAL A 124 -8.25 10.93 -1.32
CA VAL A 124 -7.54 9.82 -1.94
C VAL A 124 -8.55 8.78 -2.39
N ILE A 125 -8.59 8.54 -3.70
CA ILE A 125 -9.42 7.51 -4.31
C ILE A 125 -8.67 6.19 -4.46
N HIS A 126 -7.35 6.27 -4.66
CA HIS A 126 -6.49 5.10 -4.85
C HIS A 126 -5.08 5.38 -4.33
N PHE A 127 -4.32 4.33 -4.06
CA PHE A 127 -2.86 4.42 -4.01
C PHE A 127 -2.28 3.62 -5.17
N VAL A 128 -1.30 4.19 -5.85
CA VAL A 128 -0.47 3.47 -6.82
C VAL A 128 0.82 3.09 -6.11
N ALA A 129 1.16 1.81 -6.13
CA ALA A 129 2.41 1.30 -5.58
C ALA A 129 3.19 0.54 -6.66
N VAL A 130 4.41 0.98 -6.92
CA VAL A 130 5.38 0.35 -7.82
C VAL A 130 6.38 -0.47 -7.02
N GLN A 131 6.76 -1.62 -7.56
CA GLN A 131 7.69 -2.55 -6.95
C GLN A 131 8.86 -2.88 -7.88
N VAL A 132 10.08 -2.45 -7.51
CA VAL A 132 11.29 -2.76 -8.27
C VAL A 132 12.16 -3.74 -7.48
N PRO A 133 12.30 -5.01 -7.90
CA PRO A 133 13.21 -5.95 -7.26
C PRO A 133 14.63 -5.39 -7.19
N ILE A 134 15.26 -5.46 -6.03
CA ILE A 134 16.64 -5.02 -5.83
C ILE A 134 17.55 -6.23 -6.02
N LEU A 135 18.43 -6.16 -7.02
CA LEU A 135 19.38 -7.24 -7.26
C LEU A 135 20.55 -7.09 -6.29
N ARG A 136 20.65 -7.99 -5.30
CA ARG A 136 21.78 -7.98 -4.36
C ARG A 136 23.08 -8.21 -5.11
N ARG A 137 23.89 -7.16 -5.28
CA ARG A 137 25.30 -7.33 -5.59
C ARG A 137 25.96 -7.87 -4.33
N ARG A 138 26.49 -9.09 -4.40
CA ARG A 138 27.30 -9.67 -3.32
C ARG A 138 28.52 -8.77 -3.16
N GLN A 139 28.48 -7.83 -2.23
CA GLN A 139 29.66 -7.08 -1.82
C GLN A 139 30.62 -8.13 -1.26
N ARG A 140 31.59 -8.56 -2.09
CA ARG A 140 32.82 -9.15 -1.56
C ARG A 140 33.36 -8.10 -0.63
N ARG A 141 33.33 -8.37 0.68
CA ARG A 141 34.08 -7.61 1.67
C ARG A 141 35.52 -7.56 1.15
N ARG A 142 35.95 -6.44 0.58
CA ARG A 142 37.37 -6.11 0.51
C ARG A 142 37.76 -5.75 1.93
N ASN A 143 38.02 -6.77 2.74
CA ASN A 143 38.95 -6.56 3.84
C ASN A 143 40.26 -6.19 3.15
N GLY A 144 40.73 -4.98 3.42
CA GLY A 144 42.04 -4.53 2.96
C GLY A 144 43.10 -5.39 3.62
N GLU A 145 43.59 -6.38 2.90
CA GLU A 145 44.92 -6.93 3.11
C GLU A 145 45.67 -6.75 1.80
N GLY A 146 46.90 -6.25 1.95
CA GLY A 146 47.70 -5.65 0.91
C GLY A 146 48.09 -6.61 -0.21
N LEU A 147 48.71 -5.99 -1.21
CA LEU A 147 49.37 -6.64 -2.32
C LEU A 147 50.17 -7.87 -1.90
N CYS A 148 49.92 -9.00 -2.56
CA CYS A 148 50.97 -9.79 -3.18
C CYS A 148 50.35 -10.40 -4.44
N GLY A 149 50.78 -9.89 -5.59
CA GLY A 149 50.46 -10.49 -6.86
C GLY A 149 51.21 -11.81 -7.02
N GLU A 150 50.60 -12.78 -7.67
CA GLU A 150 51.27 -13.56 -8.69
C GLU A 150 50.25 -14.21 -9.61
N ILE A 151 50.47 -13.95 -10.89
CA ILE A 151 49.80 -14.59 -12.01
C ILE A 151 50.36 -15.99 -12.09
N LEU A 152 49.54 -17.04 -11.89
CA LEU A 152 49.86 -18.36 -12.42
C LEU A 152 48.65 -18.97 -13.11
N SER A 153 48.85 -19.00 -14.43
CA SER A 153 48.17 -19.73 -15.48
C SER A 153 47.76 -21.17 -15.10
N ASN A 154 46.61 -21.57 -15.63
CA ASN A 154 46.16 -22.93 -15.99
C ASN A 154 46.97 -24.13 -15.49
N SER A 155 46.27 -25.09 -14.85
CA SER A 155 45.99 -26.42 -15.43
C SER A 155 45.54 -27.40 -14.35
N CYS A 156 44.57 -28.24 -14.69
CA CYS A 156 44.09 -29.34 -13.86
C CYS A 156 45.21 -30.36 -13.57
N ARG A 157 45.23 -30.94 -12.36
CA ARG A 157 45.47 -32.38 -12.14
C ARG A 157 45.09 -32.82 -10.72
N ARG A 158 44.66 -34.07 -10.66
CA ARG A 158 43.99 -34.81 -9.58
C ARG A 158 45.01 -35.63 -8.78
N GLU A 159 44.56 -36.11 -7.61
CA GLU A 159 45.10 -37.18 -6.74
C GLU A 159 46.18 -36.72 -5.74
N VAL A 160 46.28 -37.18 -4.48
CA VAL A 160 45.97 -38.46 -3.82
C VAL A 160 45.69 -38.20 -2.31
N CYS A 161 44.77 -38.95 -1.69
CA CYS A 161 44.65 -39.09 -0.23
C CYS A 161 45.70 -40.07 0.34
N SER A 162 46.34 -39.75 1.45
CA SER A 162 46.97 -40.72 2.35
C SER A 162 47.00 -40.20 3.80
N SER A 163 47.23 -41.12 4.73
CA SER A 163 46.48 -41.38 5.97
C SER A 163 47.25 -41.17 7.30
N SER A 164 46.50 -41.28 8.40
CA SER A 164 46.86 -41.65 9.81
C SER A 164 47.27 -40.51 10.78
N SER A 165 46.51 -40.25 11.85
CA SER A 165 46.50 -40.82 13.24
C SER A 165 47.71 -40.30 14.06
N VAL A 166 47.68 -39.76 15.30
CA VAL A 166 46.91 -39.97 16.55
C VAL A 166 47.17 -38.78 17.53
N GLU A 167 46.20 -38.43 18.41
CA GLU A 167 46.28 -38.02 19.86
C GLU A 167 47.35 -37.02 20.42
N LEU A 168 47.19 -36.23 21.50
CA LEU A 168 46.15 -35.75 22.44
C LEU A 168 46.82 -34.68 23.36
N ALA A 169 46.03 -33.97 24.19
CA ALA A 169 46.35 -33.01 25.28
C ALA A 169 46.49 -31.53 24.86
N GLY A 170 45.81 -30.54 25.47
CA GLY A 170 45.09 -30.49 26.73
C GLY A 170 45.63 -29.32 27.57
N VAL A 171 45.15 -28.08 27.34
CA VAL A 171 45.27 -26.97 28.30
C VAL A 171 44.00 -26.13 28.27
N SER A 172 43.46 -25.94 29.47
CA SER A 172 42.21 -25.28 29.81
C SER A 172 42.27 -23.74 29.79
N ALA A 173 41.09 -23.18 29.53
CA ALA A 173 40.54 -21.95 30.11
C ALA A 173 41.16 -20.59 29.74
N ALA A 174 40.51 -19.92 28.80
CA ALA A 174 40.08 -18.54 28.99
C ALA A 174 38.74 -18.37 28.28
N ASP A 175 37.66 -18.48 29.06
CA ASP A 175 36.29 -18.19 28.67
C ASP A 175 36.20 -16.67 28.42
N SER A 176 36.60 -16.24 27.23
CA SER A 176 36.28 -14.89 26.75
C SER A 176 34.85 -14.95 26.27
N ASP A 177 33.97 -14.71 27.22
CA ASP A 177 32.54 -14.49 27.06
C ASP A 177 32.35 -13.23 26.19
N CYS A 178 32.60 -13.38 24.88
CA CYS A 178 32.24 -12.40 23.87
C CYS A 178 30.72 -12.44 23.74
N ARG A 179 30.03 -11.83 24.72
CA ARG A 179 28.70 -11.27 24.52
C ARG A 179 28.83 -10.15 23.49
N VAL A 180 29.02 -10.53 22.24
CA VAL A 180 28.54 -9.72 21.14
C VAL A 180 27.03 -9.76 21.33
N THR A 181 26.49 -8.73 22.00
CA THR A 181 25.13 -8.31 21.74
C THR A 181 25.04 -8.21 20.23
N ALA A 182 24.46 -9.23 19.61
CA ALA A 182 23.97 -9.16 18.25
C ALA A 182 22.83 -8.14 18.30
N LEU A 183 23.22 -6.86 18.35
CA LEU A 183 22.51 -5.84 17.61
C LEU A 183 22.57 -6.36 16.19
N GLU A 184 21.57 -7.16 15.82
CA GLU A 184 21.34 -7.56 14.45
C GLU A 184 21.29 -6.25 13.68
N ILE A 185 22.40 -5.91 13.03
CA ILE A 185 22.44 -4.85 12.04
C ILE A 185 21.56 -5.41 10.94
N GLU A 186 20.27 -5.14 11.06
CA GLU A 186 19.21 -5.51 10.14
C GLU A 186 19.71 -5.04 8.78
N GLU A 187 20.16 -5.99 7.96
CA GLU A 187 20.96 -5.71 6.78
C GLU A 187 20.09 -4.95 5.78
N LYS A 188 20.14 -3.62 5.86
CA LYS A 188 19.28 -2.72 5.11
C LYS A 188 19.75 -2.75 3.66
N CYS A 189 19.01 -3.45 2.81
CA CYS A 189 19.27 -3.40 1.38
C CYS A 189 18.84 -2.03 0.84
N GLU A 190 19.78 -1.29 0.26
CA GLU A 190 19.48 0.01 -0.34
C GLU A 190 19.31 -0.13 -1.86
N ALA A 191 18.30 0.57 -2.40
CA ALA A 191 18.08 0.65 -3.83
C ALA A 191 19.04 1.66 -4.47
N SER A 192 19.59 1.29 -5.62
CA SER A 192 20.37 2.17 -6.49
C SER A 192 19.52 3.30 -7.07
N ASP A 193 20.17 4.38 -7.50
CA ASP A 193 19.48 5.50 -8.14
C ASP A 193 18.79 5.10 -9.44
N THR A 194 19.32 4.10 -10.15
CA THR A 194 18.65 3.51 -11.32
C THR A 194 17.32 2.85 -10.93
N GLU A 195 17.29 2.06 -9.86
CA GLU A 195 16.05 1.42 -9.38
C GLU A 195 15.03 2.48 -8.91
N LYS A 196 15.48 3.55 -8.25
CA LYS A 196 14.64 4.69 -7.86
C LYS A 196 14.07 5.43 -9.06
N GLN A 197 14.89 5.65 -10.09
CA GLN A 197 14.45 6.33 -11.31
C GLN A 197 13.45 5.49 -12.11
N LEU A 198 13.64 4.16 -12.15
CA LEU A 198 12.67 3.23 -12.73
C LEU A 198 11.33 3.32 -11.99
N ALA A 199 11.36 3.27 -10.65
CA ALA A 199 10.15 3.40 -9.84
C ALA A 199 9.42 4.73 -10.06
N ALA A 200 10.16 5.85 -10.11
CA ALA A 200 9.60 7.17 -10.38
C ALA A 200 8.95 7.26 -11.77
N THR A 201 9.59 6.66 -12.77
CA THR A 201 9.09 6.66 -14.15
C THR A 201 7.82 5.82 -14.28
N ALA A 202 7.81 4.62 -13.68
CA ALA A 202 6.63 3.78 -13.61
C ALA A 202 5.44 4.49 -12.94
N ILE A 203 5.66 5.18 -11.82
CA ILE A 203 4.60 5.97 -11.16
C ILE A 203 4.02 7.01 -12.12
N ARG A 204 4.87 7.79 -12.83
CA ARG A 204 4.38 8.80 -13.78
C ARG A 204 3.57 8.18 -14.91
N ASN A 205 4.01 7.04 -15.45
CA ASN A 205 3.31 6.35 -16.53
C ASN A 205 1.92 5.87 -16.08
N VAL A 206 1.84 5.23 -14.91
CA VAL A 206 0.56 4.78 -14.33
C VAL A 206 -0.37 5.97 -14.09
N LEU A 207 0.12 7.04 -13.45
CA LEU A 207 -0.68 8.24 -13.20
C LEU A 207 -1.16 8.91 -14.48
N SER A 208 -0.35 8.93 -15.54
CA SER A 208 -0.74 9.46 -16.85
C SER A 208 -1.90 8.66 -17.44
N VAL A 209 -1.85 7.33 -17.37
CA VAL A 209 -2.95 6.46 -17.83
C VAL A 209 -4.22 6.71 -17.01
N LEU A 210 -4.12 6.73 -15.67
CA LEU A 210 -5.28 6.97 -14.80
C LEU A 210 -5.90 8.35 -15.05
N THR A 211 -5.07 9.38 -15.22
CA THR A 211 -5.55 10.74 -15.49
C THR A 211 -6.29 10.79 -16.82
N HIS A 212 -5.70 10.27 -17.89
CA HIS A 212 -6.31 10.25 -19.22
C HIS A 212 -7.68 9.54 -19.21
N TYR A 213 -7.76 8.35 -18.63
CA TYR A 213 -9.02 7.60 -18.61
C TYR A 213 -10.04 8.10 -17.58
N SER A 214 -9.64 8.99 -16.66
CA SER A 214 -10.58 9.71 -15.80
C SER A 214 -11.29 10.88 -16.50
N GLU A 215 -10.71 11.42 -17.57
CA GLU A 215 -11.33 12.50 -18.36
C GLU A 215 -12.60 12.01 -19.05
N SER A 216 -12.57 10.77 -19.56
CA SER A 216 -13.70 10.15 -20.25
C SER A 216 -14.93 9.90 -19.37
N THR A 217 -14.76 9.84 -18.04
CA THR A 217 -15.86 9.64 -17.08
C THR A 217 -16.30 10.94 -16.40
N GLY A 218 -15.59 12.05 -16.63
CA GLY A 218 -15.79 13.32 -15.94
C GLY A 218 -15.40 13.32 -14.46
N ARG A 219 -14.85 12.21 -13.93
CA ARG A 219 -14.43 12.05 -12.54
C ARG A 219 -12.92 12.16 -12.42
N LEU A 220 -12.42 13.37 -12.63
CA LEU A 220 -11.01 13.63 -12.84
C LEU A 220 -10.16 13.24 -11.63
N VAL A 221 -8.94 12.76 -11.91
CA VAL A 221 -7.97 12.37 -10.89
C VAL A 221 -6.66 13.16 -11.04
N CYS A 222 -5.88 13.23 -9.97
CA CYS A 222 -4.62 13.96 -9.94
C CYS A 222 -3.68 13.45 -8.84
N GLU A 223 -2.39 13.75 -8.99
CA GLU A 223 -1.35 13.35 -8.01
C GLU A 223 -1.33 14.26 -6.77
N LYS A 224 -1.73 15.52 -6.91
CA LYS A 224 -1.72 16.49 -5.80
C LYS A 224 -3.13 16.68 -5.28
N ARG A 225 -3.26 16.88 -3.96
CA ARG A 225 -4.53 17.26 -3.36
C ARG A 225 -4.94 18.66 -3.83
N PHE A 226 -6.17 18.77 -4.32
CA PHE A 226 -6.83 20.05 -4.58
C PHE A 226 -8.11 20.11 -3.73
N GLY A 227 -8.34 21.21 -3.01
CA GLY A 227 -9.55 21.42 -2.20
C GLY A 227 -9.39 21.15 -0.68
N PRO A 228 -10.43 21.49 0.11
CA PRO A 228 -10.42 21.38 1.57
C PRO A 228 -10.31 19.93 2.06
N SER A 229 -9.83 19.77 3.29
CA SER A 229 -9.59 18.49 3.94
C SER A 229 -10.90 17.75 4.24
N PHE A 230 -11.18 16.69 3.49
CA PHE A 230 -12.15 15.67 3.89
C PHE A 230 -11.53 14.71 4.92
N VAL A 231 -12.36 13.85 5.50
CA VAL A 231 -11.96 12.74 6.38
C VAL A 231 -10.77 12.00 5.76
N SER A 232 -9.62 12.00 6.45
CA SER A 232 -8.41 11.31 5.99
C SER A 232 -8.69 9.85 5.67
N SER A 233 -8.02 9.32 4.65
CA SER A 233 -8.05 7.92 4.24
C SER A 233 -7.85 6.96 5.40
N SER A 234 -7.00 7.27 6.39
CA SER A 234 -6.86 6.41 7.57
C SER A 234 -8.12 6.31 8.41
N LEU A 235 -8.77 7.46 8.62
CA LEU A 235 -10.01 7.53 9.35
C LEU A 235 -11.10 6.82 8.53
N HIS A 236 -11.17 7.05 7.22
CA HIS A 236 -12.07 6.34 6.32
C HIS A 236 -11.89 4.80 6.39
N ILE A 237 -10.64 4.31 6.34
CA ILE A 237 -10.31 2.88 6.47
C ILE A 237 -10.78 2.34 7.83
N SER A 238 -10.61 3.12 8.90
CA SER A 238 -10.97 2.72 10.26
C SER A 238 -12.49 2.67 10.44
N LEU A 239 -13.19 3.69 9.96
CA LEU A 239 -14.64 3.79 9.96
C LEU A 239 -15.27 2.69 9.10
N GLY A 240 -14.66 2.34 7.96
CA GLY A 240 -15.13 1.26 7.08
C GLY A 240 -15.06 -0.15 7.70
N ARG A 241 -14.45 -0.32 8.89
CA ARG A 241 -14.51 -1.58 9.65
C ARG A 241 -15.76 -1.68 10.53
N ILE A 242 -16.38 -0.55 10.85
CA ILE A 242 -17.58 -0.45 11.67
C ILE A 242 -18.77 -0.93 10.81
N LYS A 243 -19.56 -1.85 11.34
CA LYS A 243 -20.69 -2.47 10.61
C LYS A 243 -22.03 -1.80 10.89
N GLN A 244 -22.08 -0.89 11.85
CA GLN A 244 -23.24 -0.10 12.24
C GLN A 244 -23.53 1.02 11.22
N SER A 245 -24.79 1.46 11.17
CA SER A 245 -25.23 2.62 10.39
C SER A 245 -24.94 3.91 11.16
N PHE A 246 -24.11 4.76 10.57
CA PHE A 246 -23.78 6.10 11.08
C PHE A 246 -23.30 7.04 9.97
N VAL A 247 -23.30 8.34 10.27
CA VAL A 247 -22.68 9.41 9.48
C VAL A 247 -21.75 10.22 10.38
N LEU A 248 -20.75 10.88 9.80
CA LEU A 248 -19.99 11.95 10.47
C LEU A 248 -20.32 13.27 9.78
N VAL A 249 -20.50 14.30 10.60
CA VAL A 249 -20.75 15.67 10.16
C VAL A 249 -19.59 16.57 10.58
N ASP A 250 -19.37 17.65 9.85
CA ASP A 250 -18.38 18.67 10.23
C ASP A 250 -19.09 19.92 10.78
N PRO A 251 -19.09 20.15 12.10
CA PRO A 251 -19.75 21.30 12.70
C PRO A 251 -19.07 22.64 12.40
N HIS A 252 -17.85 22.62 11.85
CA HIS A 252 -17.11 23.84 11.50
C HIS A 252 -17.40 24.33 10.09
N LEU A 253 -18.06 23.51 9.25
CA LEU A 253 -18.49 23.91 7.92
C LEU A 253 -19.93 24.48 7.96
N PRO A 254 -20.25 25.45 7.08
CA PRO A 254 -21.62 25.96 6.97
C PRO A 254 -22.62 24.84 6.75
N ASP A 255 -23.74 24.90 7.48
CA ASP A 255 -24.83 23.93 7.40
C ASP A 255 -24.53 22.53 7.97
N ILE A 256 -23.40 22.33 8.65
CA ILE A 256 -23.03 21.07 9.33
C ILE A 256 -23.19 19.85 8.39
N PRO A 257 -22.47 19.84 7.26
CA PRO A 257 -22.65 18.84 6.23
C PRO A 257 -22.12 17.48 6.68
N ILE A 258 -22.71 16.42 6.14
CA ILE A 258 -22.19 15.06 6.25
C ILE A 258 -20.89 14.96 5.46
N VAL A 259 -19.80 14.66 6.16
CA VAL A 259 -18.45 14.47 5.58
C VAL A 259 -18.08 12.99 5.43
N TYR A 260 -18.81 12.09 6.09
CA TYR A 260 -18.68 10.64 5.91
C TYR A 260 -20.02 9.95 6.12
N ALA A 261 -20.29 8.92 5.30
CA ALA A 261 -21.43 8.03 5.47
C ALA A 261 -20.97 6.57 5.40
N SER A 262 -21.32 5.80 6.43
CA SER A 262 -21.02 4.37 6.50
C SER A 262 -21.75 3.60 5.39
N ASP A 263 -21.19 2.48 4.93
CA ASP A 263 -21.86 1.64 3.93
C ASP A 263 -23.20 1.08 4.45
N ALA A 264 -23.31 0.84 5.76
CA ALA A 264 -24.57 0.42 6.38
C ALA A 264 -25.65 1.50 6.28
N PHE A 265 -25.28 2.78 6.47
CA PHE A 265 -26.18 3.91 6.28
C PHE A 265 -26.65 4.03 4.82
N LEU A 266 -25.73 3.93 3.85
CA LEU A 266 -26.07 4.02 2.43
C LEU A 266 -27.01 2.88 2.01
N ARG A 267 -26.75 1.65 2.45
CA ARG A 267 -27.64 0.51 2.19
C ARG A 267 -29.00 0.65 2.85
N MET A 268 -29.04 1.16 4.07
CA MET A 268 -30.27 1.32 4.86
C MET A 268 -31.18 2.38 4.26
N THR A 269 -30.61 3.49 3.80
CA THR A 269 -31.38 4.64 3.27
C THR A 269 -31.61 4.57 1.77
N GLY A 270 -30.76 3.84 1.03
CA GLY A 270 -30.84 3.72 -0.43
C GLY A 270 -30.17 4.86 -1.21
N TYR A 271 -29.70 5.92 -0.53
CA TYR A 271 -28.98 7.01 -1.19
C TYR A 271 -27.57 6.60 -1.60
N ALA A 272 -27.13 7.10 -2.75
CA ALA A 272 -25.76 7.01 -3.18
C ALA A 272 -24.88 7.98 -2.39
N ARG A 273 -23.61 7.61 -2.19
CA ARG A 273 -22.67 8.39 -1.38
C ARG A 273 -22.53 9.85 -1.83
N ASN A 274 -22.57 10.11 -3.14
CA ASN A 274 -22.51 11.47 -3.70
C ASN A 274 -23.79 12.29 -3.46
N GLU A 275 -24.91 11.66 -3.17
CA GLU A 275 -26.16 12.33 -2.81
C GLU A 275 -26.18 12.70 -1.32
N VAL A 276 -25.44 11.97 -0.49
CA VAL A 276 -25.39 12.17 0.98
C VAL A 276 -24.30 13.15 1.37
N LEU A 277 -23.11 13.02 0.79
CA LEU A 277 -21.96 13.84 1.19
C LEU A 277 -22.16 15.31 0.83
N GLY A 278 -21.82 16.20 1.77
CA GLY A 278 -22.06 17.64 1.61
C GLY A 278 -23.47 18.08 1.99
N GLN A 279 -24.40 17.15 2.21
CA GLN A 279 -25.76 17.47 2.67
C GLN A 279 -25.84 17.49 4.19
N ASN A 280 -26.70 18.35 4.73
CA ASN A 280 -27.10 18.25 6.14
C ASN A 280 -28.07 17.07 6.34
N CYS A 281 -27.94 16.32 7.45
CA CYS A 281 -28.79 15.16 7.79
C CYS A 281 -30.30 15.38 7.65
N ARG A 282 -30.79 16.64 7.71
CA ARG A 282 -32.19 16.97 7.45
C ARG A 282 -32.67 16.59 6.06
N PHE A 283 -31.81 16.33 5.08
CA PHE A 283 -32.25 15.89 3.76
C PHE A 283 -33.02 14.55 3.79
N LEU A 284 -32.86 13.76 4.87
CA LEU A 284 -33.61 12.52 5.10
C LEU A 284 -35.06 12.75 5.54
N THR A 285 -35.49 14.00 5.78
CA THR A 285 -36.83 14.29 6.27
C THR A 285 -37.85 14.25 5.12
N GLY A 286 -38.94 13.53 5.32
CA GLY A 286 -40.10 13.48 4.43
C GLY A 286 -41.38 14.00 5.08
N VAL A 287 -42.48 13.99 4.32
CA VAL A 287 -43.81 14.50 4.75
C VAL A 287 -44.36 13.84 6.01
N ASP A 288 -43.95 12.60 6.29
CA ASP A 288 -44.37 11.82 7.47
C ASP A 288 -43.38 11.93 8.66
N THR A 289 -42.36 12.79 8.56
CA THR A 289 -41.35 12.93 9.64
C THR A 289 -41.91 13.75 10.78
N ASP A 290 -41.88 13.20 12.00
CA ASP A 290 -42.31 13.90 13.20
C ASP A 290 -41.53 15.22 13.41
N PRO A 291 -42.21 16.39 13.39
CA PRO A 291 -41.56 17.69 13.61
C PRO A 291 -40.87 17.80 14.98
N SER A 292 -41.35 17.05 15.98
CA SER A 292 -40.81 17.03 17.35
C SER A 292 -39.39 16.45 17.38
N ALA A 293 -39.15 15.39 16.62
CA ALA A 293 -37.85 14.73 16.50
C ALA A 293 -36.80 15.63 15.78
N LEU A 294 -37.27 16.48 14.86
CA LEU A 294 -36.45 17.44 14.13
C LEU A 294 -35.85 18.51 15.05
N HIS A 295 -36.63 19.01 16.01
CA HIS A 295 -36.17 19.99 17.00
C HIS A 295 -35.11 19.43 17.96
N GLN A 296 -35.20 18.15 18.35
CA GLN A 296 -34.19 17.50 19.21
C GLN A 296 -32.85 17.29 18.50
N ALA A 297 -32.85 16.89 17.22
CA ALA A 297 -31.63 16.70 16.44
C ALA A 297 -30.84 18.01 16.22
N ILE A 298 -31.56 19.14 16.01
CA ILE A 298 -30.98 20.47 15.84
C ILE A 298 -30.40 20.99 17.16
N SER A 299 -31.10 20.76 18.28
CA SER A 299 -30.65 21.14 19.62
C SER A 299 -29.31 20.50 20.02
N CYS A 300 -29.12 19.21 19.76
CA CYS A 300 -27.84 18.53 20.06
C CYS A 300 -26.66 19.05 19.22
N SER A 301 -26.93 19.59 18.03
CA SER A 301 -25.90 20.11 17.12
C SER A 301 -25.39 21.50 17.53
N LEU A 302 -26.26 22.32 18.15
CA LEU A 302 -25.93 23.66 18.62
C LEU A 302 -25.32 23.69 20.04
N SER A 303 -25.50 22.62 20.83
CA SER A 303 -24.87 22.50 22.16
C SER A 303 -23.40 22.08 22.14
N LEU A 304 -22.88 21.64 20.99
CA LEU A 304 -21.47 21.25 20.81
C LEU A 304 -20.58 22.40 20.30
N SER A 305 -21.17 23.57 20.05
CA SER A 305 -20.49 24.78 19.55
C SER A 305 -20.38 25.90 20.61
N GLN A 306 -20.57 25.58 21.89
CA GLN A 306 -20.25 26.45 23.04
C GLN A 306 -19.07 25.91 23.84
#